data_AF-A0A0P0VLJ0-F1
#
_entry.id   AF-A0A0P0VLJ0-F1
#
_cell.length_a   1.000
_cell.length_b   1.000
_cell.length_c   1.000
_cell.angle_alpha   90.00
_cell.angle_beta   90.00
_cell.angle_gamma   90.00
#
_symmetry.space_group_name_H-M   'P 1'
#
loop_
_entity.id
_entity.type
_entity.pdbx_description
1 polymer ?
#
loop_
_entity_poly.entity_id
_entity_poly.type
_entity_poly.pdbx_seq_one_letter_code
_entity_poly.pdbx_strand_id
1 'polypeptide(L)' 'CVCSSMVPSSRNPLWGEEFNFLVRELPVEVTITMYDWDTVCKCKVIGSVTVAVLGEDEAGATWFDLDSKSGQVKCKIDE' A
#
# COMPACT_ATOMS: atom_id res chain seq x y z
N CYS A 1 1.46 -4.00 -11.67
CA CYS A 1 2.22 -3.26 -10.65
C CYS A 1 2.03 -1.78 -10.94
N VAL A 2 1.50 -1.03 -9.98
CA VAL A 2 1.27 0.41 -10.06
C VAL A 2 2.09 1.07 -8.96
N CYS A 3 2.49 2.31 -9.19
CA CYS A 3 3.28 3.08 -8.23
C CYS A 3 2.54 4.37 -7.91
N SER A 4 2.51 4.74 -6.64
CA SER A 4 2.01 6.04 -6.23
C SER A 4 3.01 7.15 -6.54
N SER A 5 2.57 8.40 -6.43
CA SER A 5 3.47 9.55 -6.45
C SER A 5 4.45 9.51 -5.27
N MET A 6 5.63 10.12 -5.46
CA MET A 6 6.57 10.37 -4.35
C MET A 6 6.06 11.56 -3.52
N VAL A 7 5.99 11.38 -2.20
CA VAL A 7 5.76 12.48 -1.26
C VAL A 7 7.09 12.82 -0.57
N PRO A 8 7.69 14.00 -0.84
CA PRO A 8 8.98 14.35 -0.25
C PRO A 8 8.85 14.71 1.23
N SER A 9 9.90 14.43 1.99
CA SER A 9 10.12 14.96 3.35
C SER A 9 9.01 14.69 4.37
N SER A 10 8.29 13.56 4.27
CA SER A 10 7.27 13.16 5.24
C SER A 10 7.45 11.71 5.70
N ARG A 11 7.23 11.47 7.00
CA ARG A 11 7.06 10.12 7.58
C ARG A 11 5.60 9.69 7.68
N ASN A 12 4.67 10.62 7.43
CA ASN A 12 3.22 10.38 7.39
C ASN A 12 2.66 10.89 6.04
N PRO A 13 3.14 10.35 4.91
CA PRO A 13 2.66 10.74 3.59
C PRO A 13 1.15 10.48 3.43
N LEU A 14 0.47 11.39 2.73
CA LEU A 14 -0.92 11.27 2.33
C LEU A 14 -0.97 11.27 0.82
N TRP A 15 -1.25 10.12 0.22
CA TRP A 15 -1.36 10.01 -1.24
C TRP A 15 -2.77 10.37 -1.73
N GLY A 16 -3.81 9.80 -1.10
CA GLY A 16 -5.18 9.98 -1.59
C GLY A 16 -5.37 9.48 -3.03
N GLU A 17 -4.57 8.50 -3.44
CA GLU A 17 -4.55 7.92 -4.78
C GLU A 17 -5.39 6.63 -4.82
N GLU A 18 -6.01 6.37 -5.96
CA GLU A 18 -6.83 5.19 -6.22
C GLU A 18 -6.20 4.34 -7.33
N PHE A 19 -6.23 3.03 -7.16
CA PHE A 19 -5.72 2.08 -8.14
C PHE A 19 -6.77 1.01 -8.45
N ASN A 20 -7.05 0.83 -9.74
CA ASN A 20 -8.04 -0.11 -10.22
C ASN A 20 -7.36 -1.35 -10.81
N PHE A 21 -7.80 -2.54 -10.39
CA PHE A 21 -7.29 -3.82 -10.88
C PHE A 21 -8.44 -4.70 -11.38
N LEU A 22 -8.30 -5.27 -12.57
CA LEU A 22 -9.25 -6.26 -13.06
C LEU A 22 -8.92 -7.64 -12.46
N VAL A 23 -9.82 -8.14 -11.63
CA VAL A 23 -9.70 -9.46 -10.98
C VAL A 23 -10.64 -10.45 -11.65
N ARG A 24 -10.18 -11.69 -11.88
CA ARG A 24 -11.01 -12.75 -12.49
C ARG A 24 -11.79 -13.57 -11.47
N GLU A 25 -11.18 -13.86 -10.33
CA GLU A 25 -11.74 -14.69 -9.27
C GLU A 25 -11.12 -14.29 -7.93
N LEU A 26 -11.87 -14.47 -6.85
CA LEU A 26 -11.45 -14.24 -5.46
C LEU A 26 -11.19 -15.58 -4.76
N PRO A 27 -10.33 -15.62 -3.74
CA PRO A 27 -9.60 -14.49 -3.16
C PRO A 27 -8.35 -14.08 -3.97
N VAL A 28 -7.96 -12.82 -3.86
CA VAL A 28 -6.67 -12.33 -4.38
C VAL A 28 -5.83 -11.70 -3.29
N GLU A 29 -4.52 -11.63 -3.50
CA GLU A 29 -3.59 -10.97 -2.60
C GLU A 29 -3.07 -9.67 -3.23
N VAL A 30 -3.15 -8.59 -2.46
CA VAL A 30 -2.59 -7.28 -2.82
C VAL A 30 -1.39 -7.01 -1.91
N THR A 31 -0.20 -6.94 -2.51
CA THR A 31 1.02 -6.55 -1.80
C THR A 31 1.28 -5.05 -1.98
N ILE A 32 1.38 -4.34 -0.85
CA ILE A 32 1.75 -2.92 -0.79
C ILE A 32 3.17 -2.86 -0.24
N THR A 33 4.12 -2.42 -1.06
CA THR A 33 5.50 -2.21 -0.64
C THR A 33 5.81 -0.72 -0.55
N MET A 34 6.28 -0.30 0.62
CA MET A 34 6.71 1.05 0.90
C MET A 34 8.18 1.24 0.54
N TYR A 35 8.47 2.29 -0.22
CA TYR A 35 9.81 2.66 -0.62
C TYR A 35 10.19 4.05 -0.12
N ASP A 36 11.40 4.18 0.40
CA ASP A 36 12.05 5.45 0.66
C ASP A 36 12.94 5.80 -0.55
N TRP A 37 12.70 6.97 -1.15
CA TRP A 37 13.46 7.44 -2.29
C TRP A 37 14.60 8.34 -1.80
N ASP A 38 15.80 7.78 -1.74
CA ASP A 38 17.02 8.56 -1.51
C ASP A 38 17.50 9.21 -2.82
N THR A 39 17.80 10.50 -2.78
CA THR A 39 18.30 11.29 -3.91
C THR A 39 19.61 10.78 -4.47
N VAL A 40 20.36 9.97 -3.71
CA VAL A 40 21.68 9.50 -4.12
C VAL A 40 21.62 8.26 -5.01
N CYS A 41 20.76 7.27 -4.72
CA CYS A 41 20.38 6.14 -5.59
C CYS A 41 19.72 5.01 -4.78
N LYS A 42 18.71 4.40 -5.39
CA LYS A 42 17.90 3.23 -4.98
C LYS A 42 16.76 3.53 -4.02
N CYS A 43 15.55 3.25 -4.49
CA CYS A 43 14.37 3.02 -3.67
C CYS A 43 14.71 1.96 -2.63
N LYS A 44 14.81 2.33 -1.36
CA LYS A 44 14.99 1.38 -0.27
C LYS A 44 13.61 0.89 0.15
N VAL A 45 13.39 -0.43 0.13
CA VAL A 45 12.20 -1.01 0.77
C VAL A 45 12.28 -0.73 2.26
N ILE A 46 11.24 -0.09 2.81
CA ILE A 46 11.13 0.22 4.24
C ILE A 46 10.07 -0.62 4.94
N GLY A 47 9.24 -1.34 4.19
CA GLY A 47 8.29 -2.31 4.70
C GLY A 47 7.31 -2.74 3.62
N SER A 48 6.61 -3.84 3.87
CA SER A 48 5.59 -4.38 2.99
C SER A 48 4.44 -4.95 3.80
N VAL A 49 3.26 -4.99 3.21
CA VAL A 49 2.12 -5.77 3.72
C VAL A 49 1.41 -6.45 2.57
N THR A 50 0.94 -7.67 2.80
CA THR A 50 0.07 -8.40 1.87
C THR A 50 -1.30 -8.51 2.49
N VAL A 51 -2.32 -8.02 1.77
CA VAL A 51 -3.72 -8.04 2.20
C VAL A 51 -4.47 -9.01 1.31
N ALA A 52 -5.16 -9.98 1.92
CA ALA A 52 -6.06 -10.87 1.21
C ALA A 52 -7.41 -10.18 1.00
N VAL A 53 -7.82 -10.07 -0.26
CA VAL A 53 -9.14 -9.58 -0.67
C VAL A 53 -10.03 -10.80 -0.86
N LEU A 54 -10.96 -10.99 0.05
CA LEU A 54 -11.85 -12.16 0.07
C LEU A 54 -13.22 -11.88 -0.56
N GLY A 55 -13.60 -10.61 -0.71
CA GLY A 55 -14.91 -10.13 -1.14
C GLY A 55 -15.04 -8.63 -0.91
N GLU A 56 -16.25 -8.10 -1.07
CA GLU A 56 -16.59 -6.75 -0.59
C GLU A 56 -16.24 -6.62 0.89
N ASP A 57 -15.49 -5.58 1.22
CA ASP A 57 -15.32 -5.13 2.60
C ASP A 57 -16.11 -3.82 2.76
N GLU A 58 -17.20 -3.87 3.53
CA GLU A 58 -17.92 -2.65 3.92
C GLU A 58 -17.13 -1.82 4.94
N ALA A 59 -16.02 -2.36 5.48
CA ALA A 59 -15.15 -1.58 6.32
C ALA A 59 -14.52 -0.44 5.50
N GLY A 60 -14.61 0.77 6.05
CA GLY A 60 -13.88 1.91 5.52
C GLY A 60 -12.36 1.69 5.57
N ALA A 61 -11.61 2.76 5.32
CA ALA A 61 -10.16 2.68 5.30
C ALA A 61 -9.58 2.08 6.61
N THR A 62 -8.83 0.98 6.48
CA THR A 62 -8.24 0.19 7.55
C THR A 62 -6.72 0.38 7.61
N TRP A 63 -6.15 0.32 8.81
CA TRP A 63 -4.71 0.38 9.03
C TRP A 63 -4.10 -1.02 9.02
N PHE A 64 -2.98 -1.17 8.32
CA PHE A 64 -2.21 -2.41 8.20
C PHE A 64 -0.78 -2.18 8.66
N ASP A 65 -0.29 -3.04 9.55
CA ASP A 65 1.11 -3.03 9.99
C ASP A 65 2.02 -3.52 8.86
N LEU A 66 3.14 -2.81 8.66
CA LEU A 66 4.19 -3.26 7.74
C LEU A 66 5.03 -4.35 8.42
N ASP A 67 5.60 -5.25 7.63
CA ASP A 67 6.53 -6.31 8.05
C ASP A 67 7.89 -5.81 8.59
N SER A 68 8.09 -4.49 8.64
CA SER A 68 9.30 -3.87 9.13
C SER A 68 9.26 -3.66 10.64
N LYS A 69 10.29 -3.05 11.22
CA LYS A 69 10.32 -2.74 12.66
C LYS A 69 9.25 -1.74 13.10
N SER A 70 8.74 -0.93 12.17
CA SER A 70 7.77 0.14 12.47
C SER A 70 7.13 0.67 11.19
N GLY A 71 5.86 1.04 11.28
CA GLY A 71 5.14 1.74 10.22
C GLY A 71 3.83 1.04 9.91
N GLN A 72 2.83 1.84 9.53
CA GLN A 72 1.52 1.37 9.15
C GLN A 72 1.10 2.08 7.87
N VAL A 73 0.31 1.40 7.05
CA VAL A 73 -0.33 1.98 5.88
C VAL A 73 -1.85 1.94 6.08
N LYS A 74 -2.54 3.01 5.70
CA LYS A 74 -4.00 3.04 5.68
C LYS A 74 -4.48 2.90 4.25
N CYS A 75 -5.30 1.90 3.96
CA CYS A 75 -5.95 1.76 2.65
C CYS A 75 -7.41 1.34 2.82
N LYS A 76 -8.21 1.69 1.81
CA LYS A 76 -9.57 1.16 1.62
C LYS A 76 -9.50 0.26 0.38
N ILE A 77 -10.16 -0.89 0.45
CA ILE A 77 -10.30 -1.80 -0.68
C ILE A 77 -11.80 -1.84 -0.97
N ASP A 78 -12.19 -1.42 -2.17
CA ASP A 78 -13.54 -1.50 -2.70
C ASP A 78 -13.56 -2.31 -4.01
N GLU A 79 -14.77 -2.64 -4.45
CA GLU A 79 -15.05 -3.35 -5.72
C GLU A 79 -15.14 -2.37 -6.90
#